data_AF-A0A844A5Z7-F1
#
_entry.id   AF-A0A844A5Z7-F1
#
_cell.length_a   1.000
_cell.length_b   1.000
_cell.length_c   1.000
_cell.angle_alpha   90.00
_cell.angle_beta   90.00
_cell.angle_gamma   90.00
#
_symmetry.space_group_name_H-M   'P 1'
#
loop_
_entity.id
_entity.type
_entity.pdbx_description
1 polymer ?
#
loop_
_entity_poly.entity_id
_entity_poly.type
_entity_poly.pdbx_seq_one_letter_code
_entity_poly.pdbx_strand_id
1 'polypeptide(L)'
;MQSGNVTTPFGRRPMTLALVRRQIATTEIKPGKSADKWKVFRDVSEAREVLGLQDRSLAVLDALLTFYPDNELRQDAQLIVFPSNAQLTLRAHGIAGATLRRHLAILVEAGLIVRKDSANGKRYARKDRTGEIESAFGFDISPLLLRAEEFAQMAQQVAADRAALRRAKESLTICRRDVRKLISAAIEEGASGDWETIEEIYIGLVSRIPRSPTLGDVTSILDEMELLQGEVVNILEMQNKDENISTNDAHGERHIQNSKSDSIHEFEPSSGKEQGAKPADDDPPKREPIRNFPLGMILRACPEITMYGPGGTISNWRDMMAAAVVVRSMLGVSPSAYQEACEVMGPDNAAAAIACILEREGHIKSPGGYLRDLTRKAARGEFSLGPVLMALLRANGAGMQRAS
;
A
#
# COMPACT_ATOMS: atom_id res chain seq x y z
N MET A 1 -15.38 32.08 42.04
CA MET A 1 -15.72 31.30 40.83
C MET A 1 -15.00 31.95 39.67
N GLN A 2 -13.96 31.31 39.11
CA GLN A 2 -13.30 31.84 37.91
C GLN A 2 -14.15 31.46 36.70
N SER A 3 -14.82 32.46 36.11
CA SER A 3 -15.43 32.31 34.79
C SER A 3 -14.31 32.18 33.75
N GLY A 4 -13.96 30.94 33.38
CA GLY A 4 -13.11 30.66 32.23
C GLY A 4 -13.65 31.39 31.00
N ASN A 5 -12.75 31.87 30.13
CA ASN A 5 -13.08 32.78 29.03
C ASN A 5 -13.92 32.09 27.91
N VAL A 6 -15.20 31.86 28.18
CA VAL A 6 -16.19 31.43 27.19
C VAL A 6 -16.44 32.61 26.23
N THR A 7 -16.02 32.45 24.97
CA THR A 7 -16.14 33.49 23.95
C THR A 7 -17.23 33.14 22.93
N THR A 8 -18.15 34.08 22.70
CA THR A 8 -19.22 33.95 21.72
C THR A 8 -18.72 34.21 20.30
N PRO A 9 -19.17 33.44 19.28
CA PRO A 9 -18.85 33.68 17.88
C PRO A 9 -19.21 35.09 17.40
N PHE A 10 -18.38 35.71 16.57
CA PHE A 10 -18.69 37.02 16.00
C PHE A 10 -19.66 36.92 14.81
N GLY A 11 -20.61 37.87 14.73
CA GLY A 11 -21.58 38.00 13.64
C GLY A 11 -22.76 37.03 13.73
N ARG A 12 -23.32 36.63 12.59
CA ARG A 12 -24.54 35.77 12.50
C ARG A 12 -24.30 34.28 12.80
N ARG A 13 -23.24 33.92 13.54
CA ARG A 13 -22.94 32.51 13.86
C ARG A 13 -23.65 32.09 15.14
N PRO A 14 -24.39 30.98 15.16
CA PRO A 14 -25.03 30.49 16.37
C PRO A 14 -23.98 29.98 17.37
N MET A 15 -24.22 30.20 18.66
CA MET A 15 -23.50 29.50 19.72
C MET A 15 -24.17 28.15 19.98
N THR A 16 -23.38 27.09 20.18
CA THR A 16 -23.88 25.75 20.49
C THR A 16 -23.33 25.26 21.82
N LEU A 17 -24.10 24.42 22.53
CA LEU A 17 -23.67 23.84 23.80
C LEU A 17 -22.37 23.01 23.66
N ALA A 18 -22.14 22.40 22.50
CA ALA A 18 -20.89 21.71 22.19
C ALA A 18 -19.68 22.68 22.16
N LEU A 19 -19.84 23.89 21.61
CA LEU A 19 -18.78 24.91 21.62
C LEU A 19 -18.53 25.43 23.05
N VAL A 20 -19.57 25.65 23.85
CA VAL A 20 -19.43 26.05 25.27
C VAL A 20 -18.65 24.98 26.04
N ARG A 21 -19.06 23.70 25.95
CA ARG A 21 -18.40 22.59 26.63
C ARG A 21 -16.92 22.45 26.23
N ARG A 22 -16.60 22.61 24.93
CA ARG A 22 -15.22 22.57 24.43
C ARG A 22 -14.36 23.72 24.96
N GLN A 23 -14.92 24.93 25.08
CA GLN A 23 -14.21 26.09 25.66
C GLN A 23 -14.01 25.98 27.18
N ILE A 24 -14.91 25.30 27.89
CA ILE A 24 -14.72 25.00 29.32
C ILE A 24 -13.64 23.93 29.49
N ALA A 25 -13.70 22.84 28.71
CA ALA A 25 -12.74 21.74 28.80
C ALA A 25 -11.29 22.15 28.50
N THR A 26 -11.03 23.17 27.66
CA THR A 26 -9.67 23.69 27.48
C THR A 26 -9.12 24.43 28.71
N THR A 27 -9.97 24.86 29.64
CA THR A 27 -9.53 25.40 30.94
C THR A 27 -9.27 24.32 32.00
N GLU A 28 -9.63 23.06 31.72
CA GLU A 28 -9.46 21.89 32.62
C GLU A 28 -8.21 21.05 32.27
N ILE A 29 -7.33 21.55 31.39
CA ILE A 29 -6.07 20.86 31.05
C ILE A 29 -5.22 20.69 32.30
N LYS A 30 -4.82 19.44 32.59
CA LYS A 30 -4.00 19.09 33.76
C LYS A 30 -2.74 19.98 33.83
N PRO A 31 -2.41 20.57 34.99
CA PRO A 31 -1.19 21.35 35.18
C PRO A 31 0.06 20.57 34.74
N GLY A 32 0.96 21.24 34.01
CA GLY A 32 2.19 20.63 33.51
C GLY A 32 2.02 19.67 32.33
N LYS A 33 0.81 19.51 31.76
CA LYS A 33 0.64 18.72 30.53
C LYS A 33 1.37 19.37 29.35
N SER A 34 2.20 18.59 28.66
CA SER A 34 2.82 18.95 27.39
C SER A 34 2.62 17.86 26.32
N ALA A 35 2.72 18.23 25.04
CA ALA A 35 2.71 17.30 23.91
C ALA A 35 3.48 17.86 22.72
N ASP A 36 4.20 17.01 21.98
CA ASP A 36 4.82 17.41 20.71
C ASP A 36 3.74 17.70 19.66
N LYS A 37 3.77 18.93 19.13
CA LYS A 37 2.84 19.49 18.15
C LYS A 37 2.72 18.62 16.90
N TRP A 38 3.84 18.10 16.41
CA TRP A 38 3.89 17.33 15.17
C TRP A 38 3.50 15.87 15.38
N LYS A 39 3.71 15.31 16.57
CA LYS A 39 3.15 14.02 17.00
C LYS A 39 1.63 14.09 17.01
N VAL A 40 1.05 15.06 17.73
CA VAL A 40 -0.41 15.23 17.77
C VAL A 40 -0.98 15.47 16.37
N PHE A 41 -0.29 16.21 15.51
CA PHE A 41 -0.70 16.36 14.10
C PHE A 41 -0.68 15.05 13.31
N ARG A 42 0.34 14.20 13.48
CA ARG A 42 0.40 12.87 12.85
C ARG A 42 -0.72 11.96 13.37
N ASP A 43 -0.98 11.96 14.67
CA ASP A 43 -2.04 11.16 15.29
C ASP A 43 -3.42 11.58 14.73
N VAL A 44 -3.70 12.88 14.64
CA VAL A 44 -4.91 13.43 13.99
C VAL A 44 -4.98 13.10 12.49
N SER A 45 -3.84 13.03 11.80
CA SER A 45 -3.76 12.71 10.37
C SER A 45 -4.02 11.24 10.07
N GLU A 46 -3.59 10.33 10.94
CA GLU A 46 -3.88 8.90 10.85
C GLU A 46 -5.36 8.63 11.20
N ALA A 47 -5.87 9.29 12.24
CA ALA A 47 -7.27 9.20 12.68
C ALA A 47 -8.27 10.02 11.82
N ARG A 48 -7.86 10.60 10.69
CA ARG A 48 -8.63 11.61 9.96
C ARG A 48 -10.04 11.17 9.55
N GLU A 49 -10.20 9.92 9.14
CA GLU A 49 -11.49 9.38 8.67
C GLU A 49 -12.49 9.26 9.84
N VAL A 50 -12.00 8.78 10.99
CA VAL A 50 -12.76 8.69 12.26
C VAL A 50 -13.18 10.08 12.75
N LEU A 51 -12.32 11.09 12.55
CA LEU A 51 -12.58 12.49 12.90
C LEU A 51 -13.41 13.26 11.85
N GLY A 52 -13.82 12.63 10.74
CA GLY A 52 -14.58 13.26 9.66
C GLY A 52 -13.80 14.34 8.89
N LEU A 53 -12.48 14.25 8.87
CA LEU A 53 -11.57 15.24 8.29
C LEU A 53 -11.21 14.90 6.85
N GLN A 54 -11.03 15.95 6.04
CA GLN A 54 -10.55 15.86 4.66
C GLN A 54 -9.08 16.28 4.61
N ASP A 55 -8.32 15.83 3.61
CA ASP A 55 -6.90 16.19 3.43
C ASP A 55 -6.65 17.71 3.44
N ARG A 56 -7.57 18.48 2.85
CA ARG A 56 -7.52 19.96 2.88
C ARG A 56 -7.77 20.56 4.26
N SER A 57 -8.49 19.87 5.15
CA SER A 57 -8.60 20.26 6.55
C SER A 57 -7.28 20.02 7.29
N LEU A 58 -6.60 18.89 7.02
CA LEU A 58 -5.27 18.62 7.57
C LEU A 58 -4.23 19.64 7.08
N ALA A 59 -4.21 19.99 5.79
CA ALA A 59 -3.31 21.02 5.26
C ALA A 59 -3.54 22.41 5.90
N VAL A 60 -4.78 22.73 6.30
CA VAL A 60 -5.09 23.96 7.03
C VAL A 60 -4.67 23.86 8.51
N LEU A 61 -4.77 22.67 9.12
CA LEU A 61 -4.30 22.43 10.48
C LEU A 61 -2.77 22.51 10.57
N ASP A 62 -2.04 21.83 9.68
CA ASP A 62 -0.60 21.94 9.50
C ASP A 62 -0.17 23.41 9.37
N ALA A 63 -0.77 24.12 8.42
CA ALA A 63 -0.50 25.54 8.22
C ALA A 63 -0.79 26.39 9.47
N LEU A 64 -1.82 26.09 10.28
CA LEU A 64 -2.04 26.76 11.58
C LEU A 64 -0.92 26.47 12.59
N LEU A 65 -0.48 25.21 12.69
CA LEU A 65 0.56 24.77 13.63
C LEU A 65 1.94 25.38 13.33
N THR A 66 2.23 25.71 12.07
CA THR A 66 3.45 26.46 11.70
C THR A 66 3.47 27.92 12.22
N PHE A 67 2.36 28.48 12.71
CA PHE A 67 2.33 29.81 13.33
C PHE A 67 2.53 29.79 14.85
N TYR A 68 2.52 28.60 15.47
CA TYR A 68 2.96 28.43 16.85
C TYR A 68 4.47 28.12 16.84
N PRO A 69 5.31 28.92 17.53
CA PRO A 69 6.77 28.87 17.35
C PRO A 69 7.39 27.59 17.91
N ASP A 70 6.97 27.16 19.11
CA ASP A 70 7.57 26.02 19.79
C ASP A 70 7.08 24.69 19.21
N ASN A 71 7.87 23.63 19.38
CA ASN A 71 7.43 22.27 19.02
C ASN A 71 6.58 21.64 20.13
N GLU A 72 6.68 22.07 21.38
CA GLU A 72 5.83 21.60 22.47
C GLU A 72 4.61 22.51 22.67
N LEU A 73 3.43 21.92 22.60
CA LEU A 73 2.21 22.50 23.15
C LEU A 73 2.25 22.26 24.66
N ARG A 74 2.22 23.32 25.47
CA ARG A 74 2.23 23.21 26.94
C ARG A 74 1.06 23.97 27.56
N GLN A 75 0.57 23.49 28.70
CA GLN A 75 -0.59 24.07 29.39
C GLN A 75 -0.32 25.48 29.95
N ASP A 76 0.94 25.80 30.26
CA ASP A 76 1.40 27.11 30.73
C ASP A 76 1.61 28.14 29.59
N ALA A 77 1.63 27.69 28.34
CA ALA A 77 1.92 28.52 27.18
C ALA A 77 0.66 29.14 26.55
N GLN A 78 0.84 30.26 25.83
CA GLN A 78 -0.26 30.90 25.09
C GLN A 78 -0.53 30.16 23.77
N LEU A 79 -1.40 29.15 23.82
CA LEU A 79 -1.78 28.31 22.67
C LEU A 79 -2.77 29.01 21.68
N ILE A 80 -2.58 30.31 21.39
CA ILE A 80 -3.46 31.08 20.49
C ILE A 80 -2.65 31.62 19.30
N VAL A 81 -2.95 31.12 18.10
CA VAL A 81 -2.34 31.59 16.84
C VAL A 81 -3.27 32.56 16.10
N PHE A 82 -2.71 33.65 15.56
CA PHE A 82 -3.48 34.73 14.92
C PHE A 82 -3.06 35.04 13.47
N PRO A 83 -2.85 34.05 12.58
CA PRO A 83 -2.40 34.31 11.21
C PRO A 83 -3.45 35.04 10.37
N SER A 84 -2.98 35.89 9.45
CA SER A 84 -3.84 36.46 8.41
C SER A 84 -4.32 35.37 7.44
N ASN A 85 -5.48 35.55 6.81
CA ASN A 85 -5.95 34.59 5.80
C ASN A 85 -4.99 34.47 4.62
N ALA A 86 -4.27 35.54 4.25
CA ALA A 86 -3.29 35.52 3.16
C ALA A 86 -2.09 34.62 3.48
N GLN A 87 -1.49 34.78 4.66
CA GLN A 87 -0.38 33.92 5.11
C GLN A 87 -0.82 32.46 5.31
N LEU A 88 -2.05 32.25 5.82
CA LEU A 88 -2.59 30.91 6.02
C LEU A 88 -2.90 30.21 4.69
N THR A 89 -3.45 30.92 3.69
CA THR A 89 -3.59 30.43 2.31
C THR A 89 -2.24 30.10 1.70
N LEU A 90 -1.21 30.94 1.89
CA LEU A 90 0.13 30.69 1.34
C LEU A 90 0.75 29.40 1.87
N ARG A 91 0.67 29.16 3.20
CA ARG A 91 1.19 27.92 3.81
C ARG A 91 0.33 26.70 3.51
N ALA A 92 -0.99 26.84 3.47
CA ALA A 92 -1.92 25.78 3.06
C ALA A 92 -2.03 25.65 1.53
N HIS A 93 -0.89 25.59 0.84
CA HIS A 93 -0.74 25.33 -0.61
C HIS A 93 -1.67 26.13 -1.55
N GLY A 94 -1.90 27.42 -1.26
CA GLY A 94 -2.67 28.31 -2.12
C GLY A 94 -4.20 28.13 -2.08
N ILE A 95 -4.75 27.48 -1.06
CA ILE A 95 -6.20 27.27 -0.93
C ILE A 95 -6.97 28.61 -0.93
N ALA A 96 -7.92 28.74 -1.85
CA ALA A 96 -8.78 29.91 -2.00
C ALA A 96 -9.53 30.28 -0.69
N GLY A 97 -9.67 31.59 -0.41
CA GLY A 97 -10.16 32.09 0.88
C GLY A 97 -11.60 31.70 1.27
N ALA A 98 -12.44 31.24 0.33
CA ALA A 98 -13.74 30.63 0.65
C ALA A 98 -13.55 29.19 1.20
N THR A 99 -12.79 28.37 0.47
CA THR A 99 -12.42 27.00 0.85
C THR A 99 -11.66 26.98 2.19
N LEU A 100 -10.72 27.90 2.40
CA LEU A 100 -10.03 28.06 3.69
C LEU A 100 -11.01 28.28 4.85
N ARG A 101 -12.01 29.17 4.67
CA ARG A 101 -13.03 29.42 5.70
C ARG A 101 -13.90 28.20 5.99
N ARG A 102 -14.19 27.37 4.99
CA ARG A 102 -14.91 26.08 5.13
C ARG A 102 -14.09 25.07 5.93
N HIS A 103 -12.82 24.84 5.60
CA HIS A 103 -11.98 23.90 6.37
C HIS A 103 -11.72 24.38 7.80
N LEU A 104 -11.59 25.69 8.02
CA LEU A 104 -11.57 26.28 9.37
C LEU A 104 -12.92 26.20 10.12
N ALA A 105 -14.02 25.82 9.48
CA ALA A 105 -15.26 25.48 10.16
C ALA A 105 -15.25 23.98 10.54
N ILE A 106 -14.86 23.11 9.61
CA ILE A 106 -14.68 21.67 9.83
C ILE A 106 -13.73 21.40 11.01
N LEU A 107 -12.59 22.09 11.11
CA LEU A 107 -11.66 21.94 12.24
C LEU A 107 -12.25 22.38 13.60
N VAL A 108 -13.19 23.33 13.59
CA VAL A 108 -13.93 23.77 14.80
C VAL A 108 -15.03 22.76 15.15
N GLU A 109 -15.72 22.22 14.15
CA GLU A 109 -16.77 21.19 14.28
C GLU A 109 -16.19 19.86 14.80
N ALA A 110 -15.01 19.44 14.30
CA ALA A 110 -14.22 18.32 14.83
C ALA A 110 -13.61 18.58 16.23
N GLY A 111 -13.65 19.82 16.71
CA GLY A 111 -13.11 20.19 18.03
C GLY A 111 -11.60 20.12 18.12
N LEU A 112 -10.90 20.40 17.02
CA LEU A 112 -9.43 20.48 16.96
C LEU A 112 -8.92 21.90 17.27
N ILE A 113 -9.71 22.92 16.92
CA ILE A 113 -9.41 24.32 17.21
C ILE A 113 -10.67 25.03 17.72
N VAL A 114 -10.47 26.09 18.52
CA VAL A 114 -11.53 27.01 18.94
C VAL A 114 -11.29 28.38 18.30
N ARG A 115 -12.36 29.07 17.89
CA ARG A 115 -12.27 30.47 17.44
C ARG A 115 -12.42 31.40 18.63
N LYS A 116 -11.41 32.25 18.84
CA LYS A 116 -11.45 33.35 19.80
C LYS A 116 -11.58 34.66 19.02
N ASP A 117 -12.79 34.92 18.55
CA ASP A 117 -13.10 36.10 17.75
C ASP A 117 -13.01 37.39 18.61
N SER A 118 -12.53 38.50 18.04
CA SER A 118 -12.58 39.82 18.69
C SER A 118 -13.91 40.53 18.41
N ALA A 119 -14.22 41.58 19.18
CA ALA A 119 -15.41 42.42 18.98
C ALA A 119 -15.52 43.04 17.56
N ASN A 120 -14.41 43.11 16.81
CA ASN A 120 -14.34 43.63 15.44
C ASN A 120 -14.13 42.53 14.38
N GLY A 121 -14.18 41.24 14.76
CA GLY A 121 -13.95 40.09 13.87
C GLY A 121 -12.51 39.96 13.31
N LYS A 122 -11.59 40.84 13.70
CA LYS A 122 -10.17 40.81 13.30
C LYS A 122 -9.36 39.90 14.23
N ARG A 123 -8.30 39.27 13.70
CA ARG A 123 -7.32 38.51 14.49
C ARG A 123 -6.13 39.42 14.81
N TYR A 124 -5.76 39.51 16.07
CA TYR A 124 -4.61 40.30 16.54
C TYR A 124 -4.25 39.90 17.97
N ALA A 125 -3.01 40.18 18.35
CA ALA A 125 -2.54 40.18 19.72
C ALA A 125 -2.44 41.63 20.22
N ARG A 126 -3.01 41.92 21.38
CA ARG A 126 -2.71 43.14 22.15
C ARG A 126 -1.56 42.83 23.09
N LYS A 127 -0.56 43.70 23.09
CA LYS A 127 0.54 43.68 24.04
C LYS A 127 0.28 44.66 25.18
N ASP A 128 0.78 44.33 26.36
CA ASP A 128 0.80 45.25 27.50
C ASP A 128 1.90 46.32 27.34
N ARG A 129 2.12 47.14 28.37
CA ARG A 129 3.15 48.18 28.40
C ARG A 129 4.58 47.63 28.50
N THR A 130 4.74 46.35 28.84
CA THR A 130 6.00 45.62 28.97
C THR A 130 6.37 44.84 27.70
N GLY A 131 5.43 44.70 26.76
CA GLY A 131 5.62 44.03 25.46
C GLY A 131 5.17 42.57 25.43
N GLU A 132 4.64 42.04 26.53
CA GLU A 132 4.05 40.69 26.64
C GLU A 132 2.61 40.68 26.13
N ILE A 133 2.09 39.50 25.75
CA ILE A 133 0.79 39.40 25.08
C ILE A 133 -0.36 39.31 26.10
N GLU A 134 -0.84 40.48 26.52
CA GLU A 134 -2.02 40.67 27.38
C GLU A 134 -3.27 39.93 26.87
N SER A 135 -3.56 40.01 25.56
CA SER A 135 -4.71 39.31 24.98
C SER A 135 -4.57 38.99 23.49
N ALA A 136 -4.67 37.70 23.15
CA ALA A 136 -4.69 37.21 21.77
C ALA A 136 -6.11 36.84 21.31
N PHE A 137 -6.45 37.23 20.07
CA PHE A 137 -7.68 36.90 19.35
C PHE A 137 -7.34 36.23 18.01
N GLY A 138 -7.84 35.01 17.80
CA GLY A 138 -7.36 34.13 16.73
C GLY A 138 -7.97 32.72 16.80
N PHE A 139 -7.13 31.71 16.59
CA PHE A 139 -7.47 30.31 16.80
C PHE A 139 -6.73 29.78 18.03
N ASP A 140 -7.49 29.29 18.98
CA ASP A 140 -7.00 28.56 20.15
C ASP A 140 -6.79 27.09 19.75
N ILE A 141 -5.54 26.61 19.90
CA ILE A 141 -5.12 25.23 19.60
C ILE A 141 -4.98 24.36 20.86
N SER A 142 -5.38 24.87 22.04
CA SER A 142 -5.47 24.11 23.29
C SER A 142 -6.26 22.79 23.19
N PRO A 143 -7.30 22.63 22.34
CA PRO A 143 -7.97 21.32 22.18
C PRO A 143 -7.04 20.20 21.72
N LEU A 144 -5.97 20.52 20.97
CA LEU A 144 -4.96 19.55 20.54
C LEU A 144 -4.17 18.99 21.72
N LEU A 145 -3.77 19.85 22.66
CA LEU A 145 -3.07 19.45 23.88
C LEU A 145 -4.01 18.67 24.82
N LEU A 146 -5.23 19.18 25.00
CA LEU A 146 -6.26 18.52 25.82
C LEU A 146 -6.47 17.07 25.39
N ARG A 147 -6.72 16.86 24.09
CA ARG A 147 -7.12 15.58 23.48
C ARG A 147 -5.94 14.77 22.90
N ALA A 148 -4.69 15.14 23.19
CA ALA A 148 -3.51 14.45 22.64
C ALA A 148 -3.52 12.92 22.86
N GLU A 149 -3.92 12.47 24.05
CA GLU A 149 -4.06 11.03 24.38
C GLU A 149 -5.19 10.35 23.59
N GLU A 150 -6.32 11.03 23.41
CA GLU A 150 -7.47 10.55 22.64
C GLU A 150 -7.08 10.34 21.16
N PHE A 151 -6.38 11.31 20.56
CA PHE A 151 -5.90 11.20 19.18
C PHE A 151 -4.86 10.10 19.03
N ALA A 152 -3.92 9.95 19.97
CA ALA A 152 -2.94 8.87 19.95
C ALA A 152 -3.60 7.48 20.03
N GLN A 153 -4.64 7.32 20.86
CA GLN A 153 -5.42 6.08 20.94
C GLN A 153 -6.18 5.79 19.63
N MET A 154 -6.84 6.80 19.04
CA MET A 154 -7.51 6.67 17.75
C MET A 154 -6.53 6.29 16.62
N ALA A 155 -5.37 6.94 16.57
CA ALA A 155 -4.32 6.65 15.59
C ALA A 155 -3.76 5.22 15.75
N GLN A 156 -3.52 4.79 16.99
CA GLN A 156 -3.07 3.43 17.30
C GLN A 156 -4.12 2.39 16.87
N GLN A 157 -5.41 2.64 17.11
CA GLN A 157 -6.48 1.73 16.68
C GLN A 157 -6.54 1.64 15.14
N VAL A 158 -6.55 2.77 14.42
CA VAL A 158 -6.58 2.79 12.95
C VAL A 158 -5.36 2.09 12.35
N ALA A 159 -4.17 2.27 12.94
CA ALA A 159 -2.96 1.56 12.53
C ALA A 159 -3.06 0.05 12.79
N ALA A 160 -3.59 -0.36 13.96
CA ALA A 160 -3.81 -1.76 14.30
C ALA A 160 -4.82 -2.44 13.38
N ASP A 161 -5.94 -1.79 13.07
CA ASP A 161 -6.98 -2.28 12.16
C ASP A 161 -6.42 -2.46 10.73
N ARG A 162 -5.64 -1.48 10.25
CA ARG A 162 -4.97 -1.57 8.94
C ARG A 162 -3.94 -2.71 8.92
N ALA A 163 -3.19 -2.91 10.00
CA ALA A 163 -2.23 -4.01 10.13
C ALA A 163 -2.90 -5.38 10.26
N ALA A 164 -4.05 -5.48 10.93
CA ALA A 164 -4.86 -6.69 11.00
C ALA A 164 -5.42 -7.06 9.62
N LEU A 165 -6.01 -6.08 8.90
CA LEU A 165 -6.51 -6.28 7.54
C LEU A 165 -5.42 -6.70 6.56
N ARG A 166 -4.19 -6.17 6.72
CA ARG A 166 -3.05 -6.57 5.91
C ARG A 166 -2.67 -8.03 6.18
N ARG A 167 -2.43 -8.40 7.45
CA ARG A 167 -2.09 -9.77 7.84
C ARG A 167 -3.15 -10.79 7.40
N ALA A 168 -4.43 -10.50 7.60
CA ALA A 168 -5.50 -11.38 7.15
C ALA A 168 -5.50 -11.58 5.62
N LYS A 169 -5.18 -10.54 4.83
CA LYS A 169 -5.04 -10.64 3.36
C LYS A 169 -3.82 -11.44 2.94
N GLU A 170 -2.71 -11.30 3.66
CA GLU A 170 -1.49 -12.09 3.45
C GLU A 170 -1.77 -13.57 3.74
N SER A 171 -2.35 -13.90 4.90
CA SER A 171 -2.79 -15.26 5.25
C SER A 171 -3.76 -15.85 4.23
N LEU A 172 -4.81 -15.14 3.83
CA LEU A 172 -5.76 -15.62 2.81
C LEU A 172 -5.10 -15.84 1.45
N THR A 173 -4.11 -15.02 1.08
CA THR A 173 -3.36 -15.20 -0.17
C THR A 173 -2.46 -16.43 -0.12
N ILE A 174 -1.84 -16.70 1.04
CA ILE A 174 -1.00 -17.89 1.28
C ILE A 174 -1.87 -19.16 1.32
N CYS A 175 -2.89 -19.20 2.17
CA CYS A 175 -3.79 -20.35 2.32
C CYS A 175 -4.45 -20.73 0.98
N ARG A 176 -5.01 -19.75 0.25
CA ARG A 176 -5.56 -19.97 -1.11
C ARG A 176 -4.54 -20.56 -2.09
N ARG A 177 -3.28 -20.07 -2.06
CA ARG A 177 -2.20 -20.60 -2.90
C ARG A 177 -1.88 -22.06 -2.54
N ASP A 178 -1.85 -22.37 -1.25
CA ASP A 178 -1.43 -23.68 -0.74
C ASP A 178 -2.52 -24.72 -0.94
N VAL A 179 -3.79 -24.40 -0.64
CA VAL A 179 -4.96 -25.22 -1.02
C VAL A 179 -4.94 -25.53 -2.52
N ARG A 180 -4.75 -24.51 -3.37
CA ARG A 180 -4.73 -24.73 -4.82
C ARG A 180 -3.63 -25.68 -5.26
N LYS A 181 -2.43 -25.54 -4.68
CA LYS A 181 -1.29 -26.41 -5.00
C LYS A 181 -1.54 -27.85 -4.55
N LEU A 182 -2.10 -28.04 -3.36
CA LEU A 182 -2.41 -29.37 -2.83
C LEU A 182 -3.45 -30.09 -3.68
N ILE A 183 -4.54 -29.41 -4.07
CA ILE A 183 -5.55 -29.96 -5.00
C ILE A 183 -4.91 -30.32 -6.35
N SER A 184 -4.11 -29.42 -6.92
CA SER A 184 -3.42 -29.67 -8.20
C SER A 184 -2.47 -30.88 -8.12
N ALA A 185 -1.63 -30.96 -7.08
CA ALA A 185 -0.71 -32.08 -6.89
C ALA A 185 -1.47 -33.40 -6.68
N ALA A 186 -2.54 -33.40 -5.88
CA ALA A 186 -3.36 -34.59 -5.64
C ALA A 186 -4.00 -35.15 -6.92
N ILE A 187 -4.49 -34.27 -7.80
CA ILE A 187 -5.04 -34.65 -9.10
C ILE A 187 -3.94 -35.14 -10.06
N GLU A 188 -2.79 -34.46 -10.10
CA GLU A 188 -1.66 -34.80 -10.99
C GLU A 188 -0.97 -36.11 -10.60
N GLU A 189 -0.86 -36.40 -9.30
CA GLU A 189 -0.28 -37.64 -8.77
C GLU A 189 -1.29 -38.79 -8.66
N GLY A 190 -2.58 -38.53 -8.92
CA GLY A 190 -3.64 -39.55 -8.92
C GLY A 190 -4.07 -40.02 -7.53
N ALA A 191 -3.92 -39.17 -6.52
CA ALA A 191 -4.37 -39.45 -5.16
C ALA A 191 -5.88 -39.76 -5.12
N SER A 192 -6.29 -40.72 -4.31
CA SER A 192 -7.71 -41.02 -4.10
C SER A 192 -8.42 -39.89 -3.34
N GLY A 193 -9.71 -39.71 -3.59
CA GLY A 193 -10.53 -38.67 -2.98
C GLY A 193 -11.45 -37.97 -3.98
N ASP A 194 -12.45 -37.26 -3.47
CA ASP A 194 -13.37 -36.46 -4.27
C ASP A 194 -12.80 -35.05 -4.50
N TRP A 195 -11.75 -34.99 -5.32
CA TRP A 195 -11.06 -33.75 -5.65
C TRP A 195 -11.92 -32.78 -6.48
N GLU A 196 -12.96 -33.28 -7.16
CA GLU A 196 -13.91 -32.46 -7.92
C GLU A 196 -14.77 -31.63 -6.96
N THR A 197 -15.39 -32.25 -5.95
CA THR A 197 -16.15 -31.52 -4.91
C THR A 197 -15.26 -30.52 -4.14
N ILE A 198 -14.01 -30.90 -3.82
CA ILE A 198 -13.06 -30.01 -3.12
C ILE A 198 -12.69 -28.78 -3.98
N GLU A 199 -12.44 -28.97 -5.27
CA GLU A 199 -12.17 -27.89 -6.22
C GLU A 199 -13.42 -26.98 -6.41
N GLU A 200 -14.64 -27.53 -6.42
CA GLU A 200 -15.87 -26.73 -6.44
C GLU A 200 -15.99 -25.84 -5.19
N ILE A 201 -15.73 -26.37 -3.99
CA ILE A 201 -15.74 -25.60 -2.74
C ILE A 201 -14.68 -24.49 -2.77
N TYR A 202 -13.47 -24.81 -3.24
CA TYR A 202 -12.38 -23.83 -3.44
C TYR A 202 -12.80 -22.70 -4.40
N ILE A 203 -13.37 -23.02 -5.56
CA ILE A 203 -13.86 -22.03 -6.53
C ILE A 203 -14.97 -21.18 -5.91
N GLY A 204 -15.90 -21.81 -5.17
CA GLY A 204 -16.96 -21.14 -4.42
C GLY A 204 -16.43 -20.13 -3.40
N LEU A 205 -15.39 -20.48 -2.63
CA LEU A 205 -14.71 -19.58 -1.69
C LEU A 205 -14.04 -18.41 -2.42
N VAL A 206 -13.27 -18.68 -3.48
CA VAL A 206 -12.57 -17.64 -4.23
C VAL A 206 -13.56 -16.66 -4.89
N SER A 207 -14.71 -17.15 -5.37
CA SER A 207 -15.76 -16.33 -5.98
C SER A 207 -16.39 -15.31 -5.03
N ARG A 208 -16.38 -15.60 -3.72
CA ARG A 208 -16.96 -14.74 -2.67
C ARG A 208 -16.07 -13.55 -2.30
N ILE A 209 -14.79 -13.53 -2.67
CA ILE A 209 -13.85 -12.45 -2.30
C ILE A 209 -14.26 -11.13 -3.00
N PRO A 210 -14.72 -10.10 -2.27
CA PRO A 210 -15.20 -8.87 -2.90
C PRO A 210 -14.03 -7.98 -3.34
N ARG A 211 -14.29 -7.03 -4.26
CA ARG A 211 -13.27 -6.12 -4.82
C ARG A 211 -12.63 -5.16 -3.79
N SER A 212 -13.32 -4.89 -2.69
CA SER A 212 -12.84 -4.02 -1.60
C SER A 212 -13.20 -4.66 -0.26
N PRO A 213 -12.51 -5.73 0.14
CA PRO A 213 -12.91 -6.51 1.30
C PRO A 213 -12.54 -5.79 2.60
N THR A 214 -13.49 -5.80 3.53
CA THR A 214 -13.36 -5.39 4.93
C THR A 214 -12.63 -6.48 5.73
N LEU A 215 -12.29 -6.19 6.99
CA LEU A 215 -11.64 -7.18 7.86
C LEU A 215 -12.52 -8.42 8.05
N GLY A 216 -13.82 -8.23 8.28
CA GLY A 216 -14.78 -9.33 8.45
C GLY A 216 -14.91 -10.22 7.21
N ASP A 217 -14.93 -9.63 6.00
CA ASP A 217 -14.97 -10.39 4.75
C ASP A 217 -13.72 -11.26 4.58
N VAL A 218 -12.54 -10.72 4.89
CA VAL A 218 -11.27 -11.46 4.76
C VAL A 218 -11.16 -12.56 5.80
N THR A 219 -11.51 -12.30 7.06
CA THR A 219 -11.42 -13.31 8.13
C THR A 219 -12.41 -14.44 7.90
N SER A 220 -13.68 -14.15 7.57
CA SER A 220 -14.67 -15.20 7.30
C SER A 220 -14.24 -16.12 6.15
N ILE A 221 -13.70 -15.57 5.06
CA ILE A 221 -13.25 -16.38 3.92
C ILE A 221 -11.94 -17.12 4.25
N LEU A 222 -11.08 -16.55 5.11
CA LEU A 222 -9.87 -17.22 5.60
C LEU A 222 -10.22 -18.44 6.45
N ASP A 223 -11.11 -18.29 7.43
CA ASP A 223 -11.52 -19.37 8.34
C ASP A 223 -12.09 -20.58 7.54
N GLU A 224 -12.92 -20.31 6.53
CA GLU A 224 -13.46 -21.35 5.64
C GLU A 224 -12.39 -21.97 4.70
N MET A 225 -11.40 -21.18 4.25
CA MET A 225 -10.30 -21.68 3.42
C MET A 225 -9.30 -22.52 4.24
N GLU A 226 -9.05 -22.17 5.50
CA GLU A 226 -8.22 -22.94 6.43
C GLU A 226 -8.90 -24.28 6.80
N LEU A 227 -10.24 -24.29 6.92
CA LEU A 227 -11.01 -25.54 7.07
C LEU A 227 -10.80 -26.46 5.85
N LEU A 228 -10.98 -25.93 4.63
CA LEU A 228 -10.76 -26.68 3.39
C LEU A 228 -9.31 -27.16 3.26
N GLN A 229 -8.34 -26.35 3.69
CA GLN A 229 -6.93 -26.76 3.75
C GLN A 229 -6.73 -27.96 4.68
N GLY A 230 -7.36 -27.94 5.85
CA GLY A 230 -7.34 -29.05 6.80
C GLY A 230 -7.96 -30.34 6.23
N GLU A 231 -9.09 -30.24 5.54
CA GLU A 231 -9.73 -31.39 4.87
C GLU A 231 -8.82 -32.00 3.78
N VAL A 232 -8.24 -31.16 2.92
CA VAL A 232 -7.29 -31.58 1.88
C VAL A 232 -6.06 -32.28 2.49
N VAL A 233 -5.45 -31.72 3.53
CA VAL A 233 -4.30 -32.33 4.20
C VAL A 233 -4.68 -33.66 4.86
N ASN A 234 -5.84 -33.73 5.53
CA ASN A 234 -6.31 -34.98 6.16
C ASN A 234 -6.51 -36.11 5.13
N ILE A 235 -7.09 -35.81 3.97
CA ILE A 235 -7.29 -36.79 2.89
C ILE A 235 -5.95 -37.33 2.38
N LEU A 236 -4.95 -36.48 2.19
CA LEU A 236 -3.60 -36.88 1.77
C LEU A 236 -2.86 -37.67 2.86
N GLU A 237 -2.98 -37.26 4.13
CA GLU A 237 -2.37 -37.96 5.26
C GLU A 237 -2.94 -39.37 5.50
N MET A 238 -4.25 -39.57 5.30
CA MET A 238 -4.88 -40.88 5.48
C MET A 238 -4.34 -41.88 4.46
N GLN A 239 -4.17 -41.49 3.20
CA GLN A 239 -3.65 -42.35 2.14
C GLN A 239 -2.21 -42.80 2.40
N ASN A 240 -1.35 -41.87 2.84
CA ASN A 240 0.02 -42.21 3.21
C ASN A 240 0.07 -43.21 4.39
N LYS A 241 -0.89 -43.15 5.32
CA LYS A 241 -1.01 -44.14 6.40
C LYS A 241 -1.45 -45.50 5.87
N ASP A 242 -2.36 -45.56 4.90
CA ASP A 242 -2.83 -46.81 4.29
C ASP A 242 -1.73 -47.50 3.45
N GLU A 243 -0.91 -46.76 2.69
CA GLU A 243 0.24 -47.33 1.97
C GLU A 243 1.27 -47.95 2.93
N ASN A 244 1.54 -47.31 4.08
CA ASN A 244 2.52 -47.77 5.06
C ASN A 244 2.05 -48.96 5.94
N ILE A 245 0.76 -49.33 5.90
CA ILE A 245 0.22 -50.50 6.62
C ILE A 245 0.40 -51.81 5.81
N SER A 246 0.87 -51.72 4.57
CA SER A 246 1.31 -52.87 3.76
C SER A 246 2.46 -53.62 4.44
N THR A 247 2.13 -54.69 5.18
CA THR A 247 3.11 -55.57 5.81
C THR A 247 3.86 -56.33 4.72
N ASN A 248 5.12 -55.95 4.52
CA ASN A 248 5.93 -56.39 3.39
C ASN A 248 6.50 -57.80 3.62
N ASP A 249 5.64 -58.82 3.49
CA ASP A 249 5.99 -60.24 3.63
C ASP A 249 6.18 -60.91 2.26
N ALA A 250 7.26 -60.54 1.57
CA ALA A 250 7.69 -61.18 0.32
C ALA A 250 9.21 -61.15 0.15
N HIS A 251 9.85 -62.33 0.25
CA HIS A 251 11.23 -62.52 -0.20
C HIS A 251 11.37 -62.29 -1.71
N GLY A 252 12.42 -61.60 -2.14
CA GLY A 252 12.69 -61.38 -3.57
C GLY A 252 14.03 -60.72 -3.86
N GLU A 253 15.10 -61.51 -3.92
CA GLU A 253 16.37 -61.05 -4.49
C GLU A 253 16.19 -60.65 -5.97
N ARG A 254 16.74 -59.49 -6.37
CA ARG A 254 17.96 -59.47 -7.21
C ARG A 254 18.45 -58.06 -7.48
N HIS A 255 19.72 -57.86 -7.16
CA HIS A 255 20.53 -56.71 -7.52
C HIS A 255 20.79 -56.68 -9.04
N ILE A 256 20.44 -55.57 -9.71
CA ILE A 256 20.95 -55.24 -11.05
C ILE A 256 21.42 -53.78 -11.03
N GLN A 257 22.74 -53.60 -10.90
CA GLN A 257 23.41 -52.39 -11.37
C GLN A 257 23.59 -52.48 -12.88
N ASN A 258 23.37 -51.37 -13.60
CA ASN A 258 24.13 -51.09 -14.81
C ASN A 258 24.36 -49.57 -14.96
N SER A 259 25.40 -49.19 -15.70
CA SER A 259 26.07 -47.89 -15.58
C SER A 259 26.28 -47.19 -16.92
N LYS A 260 26.28 -45.84 -16.89
CA LYS A 260 26.85 -44.93 -17.93
C LYS A 260 26.15 -44.93 -19.31
N SER A 261 26.33 -43.96 -20.22
CA SER A 261 26.60 -42.49 -20.14
C SER A 261 26.54 -41.93 -21.59
N ASP A 262 26.00 -40.71 -21.77
CA ASP A 262 26.19 -39.75 -22.89
C ASP A 262 26.35 -40.21 -24.37
N SER A 263 25.56 -39.63 -25.28
CA SER A 263 26.08 -38.85 -26.42
C SER A 263 24.98 -38.04 -27.15
N ILE A 264 25.40 -37.10 -28.01
CA ILE A 264 24.68 -35.93 -28.55
C ILE A 264 24.43 -36.08 -30.07
N HIS A 265 23.68 -35.15 -30.69
CA HIS A 265 23.51 -34.83 -32.14
C HIS A 265 22.32 -35.54 -32.84
N GLU A 266 21.62 -34.97 -33.85
CA GLU A 266 21.54 -33.59 -34.39
C GLU A 266 20.23 -33.34 -35.19
N PHE A 267 20.06 -32.11 -35.72
CA PHE A 267 18.92 -31.49 -36.40
C PHE A 267 18.09 -32.24 -37.48
N GLU A 268 16.87 -31.73 -37.70
CA GLU A 268 15.89 -32.03 -38.78
C GLU A 268 16.41 -31.75 -40.22
N PRO A 269 15.67 -32.17 -41.28
CA PRO A 269 14.83 -31.16 -41.97
C PRO A 269 13.54 -31.62 -42.71
N SER A 270 12.50 -30.77 -42.60
CA SER A 270 11.52 -30.29 -43.62
C SER A 270 10.82 -31.19 -44.68
N SER A 271 9.48 -31.07 -44.77
CA SER A 271 8.71 -30.56 -45.93
C SER A 271 7.27 -30.21 -45.45
N GLY A 272 6.57 -29.14 -45.86
CA GLY A 272 6.04 -28.83 -47.20
C GLY A 272 4.63 -29.45 -47.35
N LYS A 273 3.51 -28.76 -47.63
CA LYS A 273 3.28 -27.42 -48.22
C LYS A 273 1.84 -26.90 -47.95
N GLU A 274 1.69 -25.57 -48.19
CA GLU A 274 0.52 -24.87 -48.77
C GLU A 274 -0.76 -24.68 -47.91
N GLN A 275 -1.56 -23.59 -48.01
CA GLN A 275 -1.59 -22.33 -48.79
C GLN A 275 -1.89 -21.12 -47.84
N GLY A 276 -1.86 -19.82 -48.21
CA GLY A 276 -1.59 -19.14 -49.50
C GLY A 276 -2.41 -17.84 -49.69
N ALA A 277 -2.02 -16.72 -49.06
CA ALA A 277 -2.54 -15.37 -49.38
C ALA A 277 -1.52 -14.25 -49.01
N LYS A 278 -1.41 -13.23 -49.86
CA LYS A 278 -0.56 -12.02 -49.76
C LYS A 278 -1.24 -10.87 -50.53
N PRO A 279 -0.86 -9.61 -50.33
CA PRO A 279 -0.57 -8.91 -49.07
C PRO A 279 -1.41 -7.61 -48.97
N ALA A 280 -1.25 -6.85 -47.89
CA ALA A 280 -1.54 -5.42 -47.88
C ALA A 280 -0.28 -4.70 -47.39
N ASP A 281 0.20 -3.73 -48.17
CA ASP A 281 1.30 -2.84 -47.78
C ASP A 281 0.81 -1.87 -46.71
N ASP A 282 1.55 -1.78 -45.61
CA ASP A 282 1.55 -0.61 -44.72
C ASP A 282 2.96 -0.53 -44.11
N ASP A 283 3.77 0.38 -44.65
CA ASP A 283 5.18 0.57 -44.32
C ASP A 283 5.33 1.15 -42.90
N PRO A 284 5.82 0.39 -41.90
CA PRO A 284 5.85 0.86 -40.53
C PRO A 284 7.07 1.78 -40.31
N PRO A 285 6.91 2.94 -39.65
CA PRO A 285 7.98 3.91 -39.48
C PRO A 285 9.18 3.30 -38.72
N LYS A 286 10.38 3.78 -39.07
CA LYS A 286 11.69 3.34 -38.54
C LYS A 286 11.64 3.08 -37.03
N ARG A 287 11.62 1.81 -36.65
CA ARG A 287 11.61 1.35 -35.26
C ARG A 287 12.97 1.66 -34.61
N GLU A 288 12.98 2.44 -33.53
CA GLU A 288 14.17 2.51 -32.69
C GLU A 288 14.37 1.15 -31.97
N PRO A 289 15.61 0.62 -31.91
CA PRO A 289 15.85 -0.63 -31.20
C PRO A 289 15.65 -0.44 -29.70
N ILE A 290 14.85 -1.32 -29.09
CA ILE A 290 14.61 -1.34 -27.65
C ILE A 290 15.96 -1.52 -26.94
N ARG A 291 16.38 -0.52 -26.16
CA ARG A 291 17.69 -0.50 -25.50
C ARG A 291 17.66 -1.39 -24.25
N ASN A 292 18.34 -2.53 -24.30
CA ASN A 292 18.54 -3.38 -23.13
C ASN A 292 19.46 -2.67 -22.12
N PHE A 293 19.03 -2.61 -20.86
CA PHE A 293 19.85 -2.10 -19.75
C PHE A 293 20.69 -3.23 -19.14
N PRO A 294 21.91 -2.96 -18.62
CA PRO A 294 22.70 -3.99 -17.95
C PRO A 294 21.98 -4.58 -16.73
N LEU A 295 22.02 -5.90 -16.56
CA LEU A 295 21.34 -6.60 -15.46
C LEU A 295 21.69 -6.02 -14.08
N GLY A 296 22.97 -5.71 -13.84
CA GLY A 296 23.42 -5.09 -12.58
C GLY A 296 22.89 -3.67 -12.33
N MET A 297 22.43 -2.94 -13.36
CA MET A 297 21.70 -1.68 -13.17
C MET A 297 20.25 -1.95 -12.74
N ILE A 298 19.62 -2.99 -13.30
CA ILE A 298 18.24 -3.37 -12.99
C ILE A 298 18.15 -3.93 -11.56
N LEU A 299 19.07 -4.81 -11.15
CA LEU A 299 19.10 -5.34 -9.77
C LEU A 299 19.37 -4.26 -8.71
N ARG A 300 20.13 -3.20 -9.06
CA ARG A 300 20.30 -2.03 -8.19
C ARG A 300 19.08 -1.11 -8.13
N ALA A 301 18.28 -1.09 -9.20
CA ALA A 301 17.03 -0.34 -9.26
C ALA A 301 15.88 -1.09 -8.57
N CYS A 302 15.87 -2.42 -8.68
CA CYS A 302 14.82 -3.31 -8.22
C CYS A 302 15.37 -4.42 -7.32
N PRO A 303 15.93 -4.13 -6.13
CA PRO A 303 16.46 -5.15 -5.21
C PRO A 303 15.45 -6.25 -4.85
N GLU A 304 14.16 -5.95 -4.74
CA GLU A 304 13.14 -6.90 -4.27
C GLU A 304 13.02 -8.17 -5.13
N ILE A 305 13.34 -8.12 -6.44
CA ILE A 305 13.26 -9.32 -7.28
C ILE A 305 14.35 -10.37 -6.94
N THR A 306 15.44 -9.95 -6.28
CA THR A 306 16.63 -10.79 -6.06
C THR A 306 16.32 -12.08 -5.31
N MET A 307 15.45 -12.02 -4.29
CA MET A 307 15.07 -13.17 -3.46
C MET A 307 14.23 -14.22 -4.21
N TYR A 308 13.68 -13.89 -5.38
CA TYR A 308 12.89 -14.80 -6.22
C TYR A 308 13.74 -15.53 -7.28
N GLY A 309 15.03 -15.24 -7.36
CA GLY A 309 15.96 -15.97 -8.23
C GLY A 309 16.23 -17.41 -7.74
N PRO A 310 16.66 -18.33 -8.63
CA PRO A 310 17.08 -19.67 -8.23
C PRO A 310 18.14 -19.64 -7.13
N GLY A 311 17.88 -20.28 -5.99
CA GLY A 311 18.78 -20.24 -4.83
C GLY A 311 18.81 -18.88 -4.09
N GLY A 312 17.81 -18.01 -4.29
CA GLY A 312 17.68 -16.72 -3.59
C GLY A 312 18.61 -15.62 -4.12
N THR A 313 19.21 -15.80 -5.29
CA THR A 313 20.09 -14.80 -5.92
C THR A 313 19.84 -14.74 -7.44
N ILE A 314 20.23 -13.62 -8.07
CA ILE A 314 20.16 -13.44 -9.53
C ILE A 314 21.57 -13.06 -10.01
N SER A 315 22.23 -13.97 -10.73
CA SER A 315 23.57 -13.77 -11.28
C SER A 315 23.57 -13.53 -12.79
N ASN A 316 22.54 -13.99 -13.51
CA ASN A 316 22.43 -13.88 -14.96
C ASN A 316 20.97 -13.65 -15.42
N TRP A 317 20.76 -13.41 -16.73
CA TRP A 317 19.44 -13.15 -17.29
C TRP A 317 18.47 -14.34 -17.24
N ARG A 318 18.95 -15.59 -17.22
CA ARG A 318 18.12 -16.79 -17.03
C ARG A 318 17.56 -16.85 -15.61
N ASP A 319 18.37 -16.51 -14.61
CA ASP A 319 17.92 -16.38 -13.22
C ASP A 319 16.86 -15.27 -13.10
N MET A 320 17.08 -14.14 -13.78
CA MET A 320 16.15 -13.00 -13.83
C MET A 320 14.81 -13.36 -14.49
N MET A 321 14.85 -14.11 -15.60
CA MET A 321 13.64 -14.62 -16.26
C MET A 321 12.89 -15.64 -15.37
N ALA A 322 13.61 -16.53 -14.68
CA ALA A 322 13.01 -17.46 -13.72
C ALA A 322 12.32 -16.71 -12.57
N ALA A 323 13.00 -15.71 -11.99
CA ALA A 323 12.44 -14.84 -10.96
C ALA A 323 11.19 -14.11 -11.47
N ALA A 324 11.22 -13.56 -12.68
CA ALA A 324 10.07 -12.90 -13.29
C ALA A 324 8.87 -13.85 -13.53
N VAL A 325 9.09 -15.15 -13.79
CA VAL A 325 8.01 -16.16 -13.90
C VAL A 325 7.37 -16.46 -12.55
N VAL A 326 8.12 -16.42 -11.45
CA VAL A 326 7.57 -16.50 -10.09
C VAL A 326 6.80 -15.21 -9.76
N VAL A 327 7.43 -14.06 -9.94
CA VAL A 327 6.89 -12.74 -9.57
C VAL A 327 5.66 -12.35 -10.39
N ARG A 328 5.57 -12.68 -11.70
CA ARG A 328 4.35 -12.44 -12.50
C ARG A 328 3.12 -13.12 -11.87
N SER A 329 3.33 -14.29 -11.26
CA SER A 329 2.25 -15.10 -10.68
C SER A 329 1.80 -14.53 -9.33
N MET A 330 2.74 -14.03 -8.53
CA MET A 330 2.47 -13.26 -7.31
C MET A 330 1.71 -11.95 -7.60
N LEU A 331 2.13 -11.20 -8.62
CA LEU A 331 1.51 -9.93 -9.03
C LEU A 331 0.16 -10.09 -9.77
N GLY A 332 -0.36 -11.31 -9.94
CA GLY A 332 -1.61 -11.55 -10.67
C GLY A 332 -1.56 -11.23 -12.17
N VAL A 333 -0.37 -11.32 -12.79
CA VAL A 333 -0.17 -11.15 -14.23
C VAL A 333 -0.42 -12.49 -14.93
N SER A 334 -1.40 -12.54 -15.83
CA SER A 334 -1.74 -13.77 -16.55
C SER A 334 -0.57 -14.25 -17.43
N PRO A 335 -0.39 -15.58 -17.62
CA PRO A 335 0.65 -16.11 -18.50
C PRO A 335 0.62 -15.48 -19.90
N SER A 336 -0.58 -15.32 -20.46
CA SER A 336 -0.81 -14.66 -21.75
C SER A 336 -0.31 -13.22 -21.82
N ALA A 337 -0.46 -12.42 -20.75
CA ALA A 337 0.01 -11.03 -20.74
C ALA A 337 1.54 -10.94 -20.64
N TYR A 338 2.16 -11.90 -19.96
CA TYR A 338 3.61 -11.99 -19.88
C TYR A 338 4.22 -12.53 -21.17
N GLN A 339 3.58 -13.51 -21.80
CA GLN A 339 3.98 -14.02 -23.12
C GLN A 339 3.89 -12.93 -24.19
N GLU A 340 2.76 -12.20 -24.27
CA GLU A 340 2.58 -11.05 -25.17
C GLU A 340 3.67 -9.98 -24.93
N ALA A 341 4.06 -9.74 -23.68
CA ALA A 341 5.19 -8.86 -23.35
C ALA A 341 6.52 -9.42 -23.91
N CYS A 342 6.86 -10.69 -23.64
CA CYS A 342 8.09 -11.33 -24.14
C CYS A 342 8.18 -11.30 -25.68
N GLU A 343 7.07 -11.52 -26.38
CA GLU A 343 6.99 -11.50 -27.84
C GLU A 343 7.20 -10.09 -28.43
N VAL A 344 6.71 -9.04 -27.74
CA VAL A 344 6.75 -7.66 -28.25
C VAL A 344 7.99 -6.87 -27.82
N MET A 345 8.41 -6.96 -26.55
CA MET A 345 9.54 -6.18 -26.02
C MET A 345 10.83 -7.01 -25.81
N GLY A 346 10.76 -8.32 -26.03
CA GLY A 346 11.84 -9.27 -25.75
C GLY A 346 11.81 -9.76 -24.29
N PRO A 347 12.30 -10.99 -24.03
CA PRO A 347 12.16 -11.65 -22.73
C PRO A 347 12.92 -10.92 -21.60
N ASP A 348 14.12 -10.40 -21.87
CA ASP A 348 14.92 -9.62 -20.93
C ASP A 348 14.17 -8.36 -20.45
N ASN A 349 13.57 -7.61 -21.39
CA ASN A 349 12.84 -6.39 -21.08
C ASN A 349 11.49 -6.68 -20.40
N ALA A 350 10.84 -7.79 -20.73
CA ALA A 350 9.65 -8.25 -20.02
C ALA A 350 9.96 -8.65 -18.57
N ALA A 351 11.08 -9.36 -18.34
CA ALA A 351 11.55 -9.69 -16.99
C ALA A 351 11.94 -8.42 -16.19
N ALA A 352 12.63 -7.48 -16.83
CA ALA A 352 12.96 -6.17 -16.22
C ALA A 352 11.70 -5.34 -15.91
N ALA A 353 10.68 -5.39 -16.77
CA ALA A 353 9.40 -4.73 -16.52
C ALA A 353 8.67 -5.34 -15.31
N ILE A 354 8.65 -6.67 -15.18
CA ILE A 354 8.10 -7.35 -13.99
C ILE A 354 8.83 -6.91 -12.72
N ALA A 355 10.17 -6.84 -12.73
CA ALA A 355 10.96 -6.34 -11.59
C ALA A 355 10.59 -4.89 -11.22
N CYS A 356 10.45 -4.00 -12.21
CA CYS A 356 10.05 -2.60 -11.99
C CYS A 356 8.60 -2.46 -11.49
N ILE A 357 7.74 -3.46 -11.70
CA ILE A 357 6.37 -3.49 -11.19
C ILE A 357 6.35 -4.00 -9.75
N LEU A 358 7.15 -5.01 -9.41
CA LEU A 358 7.33 -5.52 -8.04
C LEU A 358 7.89 -4.43 -7.11
N GLU A 359 8.98 -3.75 -7.51
CA GLU A 359 9.57 -2.64 -6.74
C GLU A 359 8.60 -1.45 -6.54
N ARG A 360 7.47 -1.44 -7.24
CA ARG A 360 6.42 -0.41 -7.18
C ARG A 360 5.07 -1.00 -6.76
N GLU A 361 5.08 -2.17 -6.13
CA GLU A 361 3.89 -2.78 -5.54
C GLU A 361 3.25 -1.81 -4.54
N GLY A 362 1.91 -1.74 -4.55
CA GLY A 362 1.14 -0.71 -3.82
C GLY A 362 0.98 0.64 -4.54
N HIS A 363 1.86 1.01 -5.48
CA HIS A 363 1.66 2.20 -6.34
C HIS A 363 0.95 1.89 -7.68
N ILE A 364 0.91 0.62 -8.09
CA ILE A 364 0.30 0.16 -9.34
C ILE A 364 -1.00 -0.58 -9.03
N LYS A 365 -2.14 -0.04 -9.48
CA LYS A 365 -3.49 -0.59 -9.18
C LYS A 365 -3.78 -1.94 -9.86
N SER A 366 -3.12 -2.25 -10.96
CA SER A 366 -3.27 -3.51 -11.70
C SER A 366 -1.96 -3.84 -12.42
N PRO A 367 -1.11 -4.72 -11.85
CA PRO A 367 0.14 -5.14 -12.47
C PRO A 367 -0.03 -5.66 -13.90
N GLY A 368 -0.98 -6.57 -14.12
CA GLY A 368 -1.24 -7.14 -15.45
C GLY A 368 -1.83 -6.15 -16.45
N GLY A 369 -2.65 -5.18 -16.00
CA GLY A 369 -3.13 -4.09 -16.84
C GLY A 369 -2.01 -3.12 -17.23
N TYR A 370 -1.10 -2.82 -16.28
CA TYR A 370 0.05 -1.96 -16.51
C TYR A 370 1.09 -2.62 -17.45
N LEU A 371 1.36 -3.92 -17.30
CA LEU A 371 2.21 -4.65 -18.24
C LEU A 371 1.63 -4.61 -19.66
N ARG A 372 0.33 -4.84 -19.85
CA ARG A 372 -0.31 -4.71 -21.18
C ARG A 372 -0.21 -3.31 -21.77
N ASP A 373 -0.25 -2.25 -20.96
CA ASP A 373 -0.04 -0.89 -21.43
C ASP A 373 1.42 -0.63 -21.85
N LEU A 374 2.39 -1.18 -21.11
CA LEU A 374 3.81 -1.18 -21.49
C LEU A 374 4.04 -1.99 -22.78
N THR A 375 3.41 -3.16 -22.93
CA THR A 375 3.44 -3.99 -24.15
C THR A 375 2.86 -3.23 -25.35
N ARG A 376 1.72 -2.55 -25.18
CA ARG A 376 1.12 -1.72 -26.23
C ARG A 376 2.02 -0.53 -26.64
N LYS A 377 2.75 0.06 -25.69
CA LYS A 377 3.77 1.09 -25.97
C LYS A 377 4.97 0.51 -26.70
N ALA A 378 5.41 -0.70 -26.34
CA ALA A 378 6.50 -1.39 -27.03
C ALA A 378 6.13 -1.72 -28.49
N ALA A 379 4.90 -2.19 -28.73
CA ALA A 379 4.37 -2.41 -30.08
C ALA A 379 4.34 -1.14 -30.95
N ARG A 380 4.29 0.05 -30.32
CA ARG A 380 4.33 1.38 -30.97
C ARG A 380 5.74 1.98 -31.05
N GLY A 381 6.76 1.34 -30.50
CA GLY A 381 8.12 1.90 -30.37
C GLY A 381 8.27 2.98 -29.28
N GLU A 382 7.25 3.21 -28.45
CA GLU A 382 7.21 4.25 -27.41
C GLU A 382 7.73 3.75 -26.03
N PHE A 383 8.20 2.51 -25.96
CA PHE A 383 8.62 1.88 -24.70
C PHE A 383 10.02 2.29 -24.26
N SER A 384 10.14 2.77 -23.02
CA SER A 384 11.43 3.01 -22.39
C SER A 384 11.42 2.64 -20.90
N LEU A 385 12.31 1.72 -20.50
CA LEU A 385 12.54 1.39 -19.09
C LEU A 385 13.37 2.47 -18.36
N GLY A 386 14.16 3.25 -19.11
CA GLY A 386 15.10 4.24 -18.56
C GLY A 386 14.50 5.21 -17.54
N PRO A 387 13.38 5.92 -17.84
CA PRO A 387 12.76 6.84 -16.88
C PRO A 387 12.29 6.16 -15.58
N VAL A 388 11.81 4.91 -15.67
CA VAL A 388 11.35 4.12 -14.52
C VAL A 388 12.53 3.67 -13.67
N LEU A 389 13.55 3.06 -14.30
CA LEU A 389 14.79 2.64 -13.62
C LEU A 389 15.50 3.82 -12.95
N MET A 390 15.57 4.98 -13.61
CA MET A 390 16.17 6.21 -13.03
C MET A 390 15.32 6.84 -11.92
N ALA A 391 14.00 6.60 -11.88
CA ALA A 391 13.17 6.97 -10.74
C ALA A 391 13.45 6.06 -9.54
N LEU A 392 13.51 4.74 -9.76
CA LEU A 392 13.79 3.73 -8.74
C LEU A 392 15.20 3.87 -8.14
N LEU A 393 16.23 4.04 -8.98
CA LEU A 393 17.61 4.27 -8.51
C LEU A 393 17.74 5.53 -7.63
N ARG A 394 16.92 6.57 -7.86
CA ARG A 394 16.87 7.76 -7.01
C ARG A 394 16.13 7.53 -5.70
N ALA A 395 15.05 6.76 -5.71
CA ALA A 395 14.34 6.37 -4.49
C ALA A 395 15.25 5.54 -3.57
N ASN A 396 15.90 4.51 -4.12
CA ASN A 396 16.74 3.59 -3.36
C ASN A 396 18.08 4.24 -2.94
N GLY A 397 18.64 5.14 -3.76
CA GLY A 397 19.80 5.97 -3.39
C GLY A 397 19.52 6.94 -2.22
N ALA A 398 18.31 7.50 -2.15
CA ALA A 398 17.90 8.37 -1.04
C ALA A 398 17.62 7.60 0.27
N GLY A 399 17.31 6.30 0.18
CA GLY A 399 17.23 5.41 1.34
C GLY A 399 18.61 5.17 1.98
N MET A 400 19.63 4.92 1.16
CA MET A 400 20.97 4.59 1.66
C MET A 400 21.67 5.76 2.37
N GLN A 401 21.43 7.01 1.94
CA GLN A 401 21.91 8.22 2.63
C GLN A 401 21.17 8.56 3.95
N ARG A 402 20.09 7.84 4.28
CA ARG A 402 19.38 7.97 5.58
C ARG A 402 19.72 6.86 6.57
N ALA A 403 20.52 5.89 6.16
CA ALA A 403 20.99 4.76 6.97
C ALA A 403 22.52 4.80 7.18
N SER A 404 23.14 5.97 6.99
CA SER A 404 24.56 6.27 7.26
C SER A 404 24.70 7.15 8.50
#